data_AF-A0A0B7FBH0-F1
#
_entry.id   AF-A0A0B7FBH0-F1
#
_cell.length_a   1.000
_cell.length_b   1.000
_cell.length_c   1.000
_cell.angle_alpha   90.00
_cell.angle_beta   90.00
_cell.angle_gamma   90.00
#
_symmetry.space_group_name_H-M   'P 1'
#
loop_
_entity.id
_entity.type
_entity.pdbx_description
1 polymer ?
#
loop_
_entity_poly.entity_id
_entity_poly.type
_entity_poly.pdbx_seq_one_letter_code
_entity_poly.pdbx_strand_id
1 'polypeptide(L)'
;MTTAQFATNLEKLTNTIKNAGCSPILVTSLARRVFSSSHTTTDILGPYSEQTIAVANKLKLPVLPLLADSLAYIQKLGKADSLKFNLDYATTNKDTTHLNALGSLYFGRIVADEVTSKISALSPYITTNATLSAKIASGTL
;
A
#
# COMPACT_ATOMS: atom_id res chain seq x y z
N MET A 1 19.30 4.36 5.21
CA MET A 1 18.52 5.33 6.03
C MET A 1 17.92 4.57 7.20
N THR A 2 18.03 5.08 8.43
CA THR A 2 17.36 4.46 9.59
C THR A 2 15.87 4.81 9.59
N THR A 3 15.03 4.06 10.32
CA THR A 3 13.60 4.39 10.47
C THR A 3 13.38 5.75 11.14
N ALA A 4 14.25 6.14 12.10
CA ALA A 4 14.21 7.47 12.70
C ALA A 4 14.51 8.59 11.69
N GLN A 5 15.51 8.39 10.81
CA GLN A 5 15.81 9.35 9.75
C GLN A 5 14.69 9.42 8.70
N PHE A 6 14.08 8.29 8.38
CA PHE A 6 12.87 8.24 7.53
C PHE A 6 11.72 9.06 8.14
N ALA A 7 11.41 8.86 9.42
CA ALA A 7 10.34 9.59 10.11
C ALA A 7 10.60 11.11 10.09
N THR A 8 11.84 11.53 10.36
CA THR A 8 12.25 12.94 10.34
C THR A 8 12.05 13.55 8.96
N ASN A 9 12.48 12.85 7.91
CA ASN A 9 12.33 13.31 6.54
C ASN A 9 10.86 13.38 6.11
N LEU A 10 10.06 12.36 6.46
CA LEU A 10 8.63 12.30 6.16
C LEU A 10 7.87 13.43 6.86
N GLU A 11 8.14 13.69 8.14
CA GLU A 11 7.51 14.78 8.89
C GLU A 11 7.87 16.14 8.29
N LYS A 12 9.15 16.36 7.94
CA LYS A 12 9.60 17.62 7.31
C LYS A 12 8.92 17.85 5.97
N LEU A 13 8.85 16.83 5.11
CA LEU A 13 8.16 16.91 3.82
C LEU A 13 6.66 17.18 4.02
N THR A 14 6.03 16.48 4.96
CA THR A 14 4.60 16.64 5.26
C THR A 14 4.29 18.06 5.73
N ASN A 15 5.10 18.63 6.62
CA ASN A 15 4.92 20.02 7.06
C ASN A 15 5.17 21.02 5.92
N THR A 16 6.11 20.73 5.01
CA THR A 16 6.31 21.56 3.81
C THR A 16 5.05 21.60 2.95
N ILE A 17 4.41 20.44 2.74
CA ILE A 17 3.15 20.32 1.98
C ILE A 17 2.01 21.05 2.70
N LYS A 18 1.87 20.89 4.02
CA LYS A 18 0.86 21.62 4.82
C LYS A 18 1.05 23.13 4.75
N ASN A 19 2.29 23.61 4.87
CA ASN A 19 2.62 25.04 4.84
C ASN A 19 2.38 25.65 3.45
N ALA A 20 2.37 24.84 2.40
CA ALA A 20 1.95 25.25 1.06
C ALA A 20 0.42 25.31 0.88
N GLY A 21 -0.38 25.03 1.91
CA GLY A 21 -1.85 25.08 1.88
C GLY A 21 -2.52 23.77 1.45
N CYS A 22 -1.77 22.69 1.28
CA CYS A 22 -2.31 21.38 0.90
C CYS A 22 -2.82 20.57 2.11
N SER A 23 -3.62 19.55 1.84
CA SER A 23 -4.08 18.56 2.83
C SER A 23 -3.44 17.19 2.56
N PRO A 24 -2.26 16.90 3.15
CA PRO A 24 -1.56 15.65 2.89
C PRO A 24 -2.31 14.43 3.45
N ILE A 25 -2.22 13.34 2.70
CA ILE A 25 -2.66 12.01 3.10
C ILE A 25 -1.42 11.14 3.11
N LEU A 26 -1.13 10.49 4.25
CA LEU A 26 0.02 9.61 4.34
C LEU A 26 -0.39 8.20 3.93
N VAL A 27 0.45 7.50 3.17
CA VAL A 27 0.21 6.14 2.71
C VAL A 27 1.40 5.30 3.13
N THR A 28 1.17 4.15 3.76
CA THR A 28 2.27 3.24 4.09
C THR A 28 2.76 2.52 2.83
N SER A 29 3.99 2.01 2.85
CA SER A 29 4.54 1.32 1.68
C SER A 29 3.70 0.10 1.31
N LEU A 30 3.59 -0.21 0.02
CA LEU A 30 2.98 -1.47 -0.41
C LEU A 30 3.84 -2.69 -0.02
N ALA A 31 3.18 -3.82 0.26
CA ALA A 31 3.83 -5.09 0.49
C ALA A 31 4.78 -5.49 -0.65
N ARG A 32 5.93 -6.07 -0.31
CA ARG A 32 6.75 -6.80 -1.28
C ARG A 32 6.21 -8.21 -1.45
N ARG A 33 6.31 -8.76 -2.67
CA ARG A 33 5.87 -10.13 -2.98
C ARG A 33 6.93 -11.17 -2.59
N VAL A 34 7.34 -11.15 -1.31
CA VAL A 34 8.33 -12.07 -0.75
C VAL A 34 7.64 -13.01 0.25
N PHE A 35 7.86 -14.30 0.07
CA PHE A 35 7.13 -15.36 0.75
C PHE A 35 8.08 -16.41 1.31
N SER A 36 7.91 -16.75 2.59
CA SER A 36 8.56 -17.89 3.24
C SER A 36 7.84 -19.21 2.97
N SER A 37 6.54 -19.17 2.68
CA SER A 37 5.71 -20.32 2.31
C SER A 37 4.61 -19.92 1.32
N SER A 38 3.73 -20.84 0.91
CA SER A 38 2.66 -20.56 -0.06
C SER A 38 1.77 -19.37 0.34
N HIS A 39 1.45 -19.19 1.63
CA HIS A 39 0.53 -18.13 2.12
C HIS A 39 1.16 -17.32 3.27
N THR A 40 2.47 -17.42 3.47
CA THR A 40 3.21 -16.69 4.52
C THR A 40 4.22 -15.75 3.88
N THR A 41 4.03 -14.45 4.10
CA THR A 41 4.93 -13.40 3.63
C THR A 41 6.07 -13.14 4.62
N THR A 42 7.17 -12.59 4.12
CA THR A 42 8.18 -11.95 4.96
C THR A 42 8.11 -10.45 4.74
N ASP A 43 7.98 -9.68 5.81
CA ASP A 43 7.89 -8.23 5.74
C ASP A 43 9.12 -7.57 6.37
N ILE A 44 9.72 -6.63 5.63
CA ILE A 44 10.84 -5.80 6.07
C ILE A 44 10.46 -4.31 6.12
N LEU A 45 9.23 -3.97 5.71
CA LEU A 45 8.74 -2.60 5.58
C LEU A 45 7.90 -2.18 6.80
N GLY A 46 7.43 -3.11 7.63
CA GLY A 46 6.71 -2.87 8.88
C GLY A 46 7.30 -1.73 9.72
N PRO A 47 8.62 -1.74 10.03
CA PRO A 47 9.23 -0.66 10.80
C PRO A 47 9.13 0.73 10.15
N TYR A 48 9.08 0.83 8.83
CA TYR A 48 8.87 2.10 8.12
C TYR A 48 7.39 2.49 8.10
N SER A 49 6.49 1.50 7.92
CA SER A 49 5.05 1.70 8.00
C SER A 49 4.63 2.25 9.37
N GLU A 50 5.19 1.72 10.45
CA GLU A 50 4.98 2.22 11.81
C GLU A 50 5.39 3.69 11.95
N GLN A 51 6.53 4.09 11.37
CA GLN A 51 6.94 5.49 11.37
C GLN A 51 6.00 6.38 10.56
N THR A 52 5.52 5.93 9.40
CA THR A 52 4.51 6.66 8.62
C THR A 52 3.23 6.89 9.43
N ILE A 53 2.74 5.86 10.11
CA ILE A 53 1.55 5.96 10.97
C ILE A 53 1.81 6.89 12.16
N ALA A 54 2.98 6.80 12.79
CA ALA A 54 3.36 7.67 13.90
C ALA A 54 3.40 9.15 13.49
N VAL A 55 3.98 9.47 12.32
CA VAL A 55 3.99 10.83 11.76
C VAL A 55 2.57 11.31 11.45
N ALA A 56 1.74 10.47 10.83
CA ALA A 56 0.35 10.83 10.53
C ALA A 56 -0.44 11.16 11.81
N ASN A 57 -0.32 10.31 12.83
CA ASN A 57 -0.97 10.50 14.13
C ASN A 57 -0.47 11.77 14.83
N LYS A 58 0.85 12.00 14.85
CA LYS A 58 1.46 13.20 15.42
C LYS A 58 0.93 14.48 14.78
N LEU A 59 0.80 14.48 13.45
CA LEU A 59 0.34 15.63 12.67
C LEU A 59 -1.19 15.71 12.51
N LYS A 60 -1.93 14.74 13.08
CA LYS A 60 -3.39 14.58 12.99
C LYS A 60 -3.87 14.53 11.52
N LEU A 61 -3.19 13.75 10.70
CA LEU A 61 -3.49 13.57 9.28
C LEU A 61 -4.11 12.18 9.01
N PRO A 62 -4.92 12.05 7.95
CA PRO A 62 -5.39 10.74 7.50
C PRO A 62 -4.20 9.86 7.05
N VAL A 63 -4.30 8.57 7.36
CA VAL A 63 -3.33 7.54 6.94
C VAL A 63 -4.02 6.34 6.29
N LEU A 64 -3.52 5.96 5.11
CA LEU A 64 -3.94 4.76 4.38
C LEU A 64 -2.95 3.62 4.72
N PRO A 65 -3.40 2.54 5.37
CA PRO A 65 -2.55 1.46 5.89
C PRO A 65 -2.19 0.41 4.81
N LEU A 66 -1.81 0.85 3.61
CA LEU A 66 -1.62 0.02 2.43
C LEU A 66 -0.73 -1.21 2.69
N LEU A 67 0.33 -1.12 3.50
CA LEU A 67 1.15 -2.28 3.85
C LEU A 67 0.32 -3.42 4.45
N ALA A 68 -0.50 -3.11 5.46
CA ALA A 68 -1.30 -4.11 6.17
C ALA A 68 -2.34 -4.74 5.24
N ASP A 69 -3.06 -3.90 4.50
CA ASP A 69 -4.15 -4.36 3.62
C ASP A 69 -3.60 -5.13 2.41
N SER A 70 -2.47 -4.69 1.86
CA SER A 70 -1.79 -5.40 0.76
C SER A 70 -1.16 -6.71 1.22
N LEU A 71 -0.60 -6.81 2.43
CA LEU A 71 -0.13 -8.07 3.02
C LEU A 71 -1.29 -9.04 3.20
N ALA A 72 -2.39 -8.59 3.80
CA ALA A 72 -3.59 -9.40 4.01
C ALA A 72 -4.11 -9.98 2.68
N TYR A 73 -4.15 -9.14 1.63
CA TYR A 73 -4.55 -9.59 0.30
C TYR A 73 -3.62 -10.66 -0.28
N ILE A 74 -2.30 -10.39 -0.36
CA ILE A 74 -1.37 -11.33 -1.01
C ILE A 74 -1.17 -12.62 -0.20
N GLN A 75 -1.30 -12.58 1.13
CA GLN A 75 -1.29 -13.77 1.96
C GLN A 75 -2.50 -14.65 1.69
N LYS A 76 -3.69 -14.06 1.48
CA LYS A 76 -4.90 -14.79 1.11
C LYS A 76 -4.85 -15.33 -0.32
N LEU A 77 -4.30 -14.53 -1.25
CA LEU A 77 -4.13 -14.89 -2.65
C LEU A 77 -3.08 -16.00 -2.85
N GLY A 78 -2.05 -15.99 -2.02
CA GLY A 78 -0.95 -16.94 -2.09
C GLY A 78 0.14 -16.54 -3.09
N LYS A 79 1.31 -17.17 -2.92
CA LYS A 79 2.56 -16.85 -3.62
C LYS A 79 2.43 -16.96 -5.14
N ALA A 80 1.86 -18.06 -5.64
CA ALA A 80 1.82 -18.34 -7.07
C ALA A 80 1.11 -17.24 -7.87
N ASP A 81 -0.05 -16.79 -7.37
CA ASP A 81 -0.81 -15.72 -8.00
C ASP A 81 -0.25 -14.34 -7.69
N SER A 82 0.29 -14.13 -6.48
CA SER A 82 0.92 -12.84 -6.11
C SER A 82 2.13 -12.49 -6.99
N LEU A 83 2.90 -13.49 -7.44
CA LEU A 83 4.04 -13.27 -8.33
C LEU A 83 3.61 -12.80 -9.74
N LYS A 84 2.34 -13.03 -10.14
CA LYS A 84 1.79 -12.50 -11.40
C LYS A 84 1.73 -10.97 -11.45
N PHE A 85 1.91 -10.31 -10.31
CA PHE A 85 1.94 -8.84 -10.22
C PHE A 85 3.32 -8.23 -10.47
N ASN A 86 4.40 -9.02 -10.48
CA ASN A 86 5.76 -8.50 -10.66
C ASN A 86 5.92 -7.86 -12.04
N LEU A 87 6.64 -6.74 -12.11
CA LEU A 87 6.94 -6.04 -13.35
C LEU A 87 7.55 -6.98 -14.40
N ASP A 88 8.44 -7.86 -13.95
CA ASP A 88 9.20 -8.79 -14.76
C ASP A 88 8.59 -10.21 -14.78
N TYR A 89 7.28 -10.36 -14.51
CA TYR A 89 6.60 -11.66 -14.44
C TYR A 89 6.81 -12.51 -15.70
N ALA A 90 6.79 -11.88 -16.88
CA ALA A 90 6.97 -12.56 -18.17
C ALA A 90 8.44 -12.90 -18.50
N THR A 91 9.39 -12.51 -17.65
CA THR A 91 10.83 -12.74 -17.85
C THR A 91 11.44 -13.46 -16.65
N THR A 92 12.09 -12.75 -15.73
CA THR A 92 12.81 -13.38 -14.62
C THR A 92 11.94 -13.64 -13.41
N ASN A 93 10.85 -12.88 -13.26
CA ASN A 93 9.93 -12.91 -12.13
C ASN A 93 10.64 -12.79 -10.76
N LYS A 94 11.73 -12.00 -10.72
CA LYS A 94 12.56 -11.77 -9.52
C LYS A 94 12.34 -10.38 -8.94
N ASP A 95 11.74 -9.47 -9.70
CA ASP A 95 11.42 -8.13 -9.19
C ASP A 95 10.17 -8.18 -8.32
N THR A 96 10.38 -8.50 -7.04
CA THR A 96 9.31 -8.51 -6.05
C THR A 96 8.95 -7.10 -5.53
N THR A 97 9.38 -6.03 -6.19
CA THR A 97 9.19 -4.63 -5.75
C THR A 97 8.30 -3.85 -6.71
N HIS A 98 8.59 -3.87 -8.01
CA HIS A 98 7.82 -3.13 -9.00
C HIS A 98 6.62 -3.94 -9.51
N LEU A 99 5.54 -3.23 -9.81
CA LEU A 99 4.29 -3.83 -10.30
C LEU A 99 4.21 -3.75 -11.82
N ASN A 100 3.64 -4.78 -12.43
CA ASN A 100 3.10 -4.68 -13.79
C ASN A 100 1.70 -4.03 -13.79
N ALA A 101 1.03 -4.03 -14.94
CA ALA A 101 -0.31 -3.47 -15.10
C ALA A 101 -1.37 -4.17 -14.22
N LEU A 102 -1.32 -5.50 -14.11
CA LEU A 102 -2.24 -6.27 -13.28
C LEU A 102 -2.04 -5.93 -11.79
N GLY A 103 -0.78 -5.89 -11.34
CA GLY A 103 -0.45 -5.47 -9.98
C GLY A 103 -0.95 -4.06 -9.69
N SER A 104 -0.65 -3.11 -10.57
CA SER A 104 -1.09 -1.71 -10.43
C SER A 104 -2.62 -1.59 -10.31
N LEU A 105 -3.38 -2.40 -11.06
CA LEU A 105 -4.83 -2.44 -10.97
C LEU A 105 -5.33 -2.90 -9.58
N TYR A 106 -4.78 -4.00 -9.07
CA TYR A 106 -5.21 -4.58 -7.79
C TYR A 106 -4.79 -3.73 -6.59
N PHE A 107 -3.51 -3.38 -6.48
CA PHE A 107 -3.03 -2.55 -5.38
C PHE A 107 -3.58 -1.12 -5.46
N GLY A 108 -3.80 -0.58 -6.67
CA GLY A 108 -4.48 0.69 -6.85
C GLY A 108 -5.92 0.67 -6.36
N ARG A 109 -6.65 -0.44 -6.54
CA ARG A 109 -8.00 -0.60 -5.98
C ARG A 109 -7.99 -0.66 -4.46
N ILE A 110 -7.00 -1.33 -3.83
CA ILE A 110 -6.84 -1.30 -2.37
C ILE A 110 -6.75 0.15 -1.88
N VAL A 111 -5.85 0.95 -2.45
CA VAL A 111 -5.71 2.37 -2.07
C VAL A 111 -7.02 3.15 -2.29
N ALA A 112 -7.70 2.91 -3.39
CA ALA A 112 -8.95 3.61 -3.69
C ALA A 112 -10.09 3.21 -2.72
N ASP A 113 -10.12 1.97 -2.23
CA ASP A 113 -11.04 1.52 -1.17
C ASP A 113 -10.68 2.15 0.19
N GLU A 114 -9.39 2.23 0.52
CA GLU A 114 -8.90 2.91 1.72
C GLU A 114 -9.27 4.40 1.71
N VAL A 115 -9.10 5.09 0.57
CA VAL A 115 -9.48 6.51 0.39
C VAL A 115 -10.97 6.69 0.62
N THR A 116 -11.80 5.86 -0.03
CA THR A 116 -13.27 5.95 0.10
C THR A 116 -13.71 5.71 1.54
N SER A 117 -13.07 4.77 2.25
CA SER A 117 -13.39 4.44 3.65
C SER A 117 -12.95 5.52 4.63
N LYS A 118 -11.75 6.08 4.47
CA LYS A 118 -11.11 6.96 5.46
C LYS A 118 -11.27 8.45 5.17
N ILE A 119 -11.58 8.80 3.92
CA ILE A 119 -11.59 10.17 3.42
C ILE A 119 -12.83 10.34 2.53
N SER A 120 -14.01 10.25 3.16
CA SER A 120 -15.30 10.23 2.45
C SER A 120 -15.49 11.42 1.50
N ALA A 121 -14.89 12.58 1.78
CA ALA A 121 -14.88 13.76 0.92
C ALA A 121 -14.27 13.51 -0.47
N LEU A 122 -13.40 12.51 -0.62
CA LEU A 122 -12.80 12.13 -1.90
C LEU A 122 -13.60 11.07 -2.66
N SER A 123 -14.59 10.44 -2.04
CA SER A 123 -15.40 9.38 -2.68
C SER A 123 -16.00 9.77 -4.03
N PRO A 124 -16.51 11.01 -4.24
CA PRO A 124 -17.06 11.41 -5.54
C PRO A 124 -16.04 11.38 -6.70
N TYR A 125 -14.74 11.38 -6.40
CA TYR A 125 -13.66 11.33 -7.40
C TYR A 125 -13.12 9.92 -7.64
N ILE A 126 -13.62 8.91 -6.91
CA ILE A 126 -13.19 7.53 -7.03
C ILE A 126 -14.24 6.73 -7.82
N THR A 127 -13.85 6.23 -8.99
CA THR A 127 -14.71 5.30 -9.73
C THR A 127 -14.86 4.00 -8.94
N THR A 128 -16.09 3.57 -8.72
CA THR A 128 -16.41 2.32 -8.02
C THR A 128 -16.00 1.11 -8.87
N ASN A 129 -15.44 0.09 -8.24
CA ASN A 129 -15.22 -1.22 -8.88
C ASN A 129 -15.47 -2.33 -7.87
N ALA A 130 -16.75 -2.54 -7.53
CA ALA A 130 -17.18 -3.50 -6.53
C ALA A 130 -16.74 -4.93 -6.85
N THR A 131 -16.69 -5.30 -8.13
CA THR A 131 -16.20 -6.61 -8.57
C THR A 131 -14.72 -6.81 -8.19
N LEU A 132 -13.86 -5.82 -8.44
CA LEU A 132 -12.45 -5.93 -8.08
C LEU A 132 -12.24 -5.85 -6.56
N SER A 133 -12.98 -5.00 -5.85
CA SER A 133 -12.96 -4.95 -4.38
C SER A 133 -13.39 -6.29 -3.77
N ALA A 134 -14.40 -6.96 -4.34
CA ALA A 134 -14.82 -8.29 -3.90
C ALA A 134 -13.73 -9.34 -4.13
N LYS A 135 -13.05 -9.30 -5.29
CA LYS A 135 -11.90 -10.17 -5.59
C LYS A 135 -10.74 -9.98 -4.61
N ILE A 136 -10.44 -8.74 -4.24
CA ILE A 136 -9.43 -8.42 -3.23
C ILE A 136 -9.85 -8.98 -1.87
N ALA A 137 -11.10 -8.75 -1.46
CA ALA A 137 -11.63 -9.26 -0.21
C ALA A 137 -11.63 -10.80 -0.16
N SER A 138 -11.85 -11.49 -1.29
CA SER A 138 -11.78 -12.96 -1.40
C SER A 138 -10.36 -13.50 -1.60
N GLY A 139 -9.36 -12.65 -1.89
CA GLY A 139 -7.99 -13.10 -2.18
C GLY A 139 -7.91 -13.84 -3.52
N THR A 140 -8.49 -13.29 -4.58
CA THR A 140 -8.57 -13.93 -5.91
C THR A 140 -8.23 -12.98 -7.05
N LEU A 141 -7.75 -13.52 -8.19
CA LEU A 141 -7.56 -12.79 -9.45
C LEU A 141 -8.81 -12.71 -10.33
#